data_AF-A0A412MDN8-F1
#
_entry.id   AF-A0A412MDN8-F1
#
_cell.length_a   1.000
_cell.length_b   1.000
_cell.length_c   1.000
_cell.angle_alpha   90.00
_cell.angle_beta   90.00
_cell.angle_gamma   90.00
#
_symmetry.space_group_name_H-M   'P 1'
#
loop_
_entity.id
_entity.type
_entity.pdbx_description
1 polymer ?
#
loop_
_entity_poly.entity_id
_entity_poly.type
_entity_poly.pdbx_seq_one_letter_code
_entity_poly.pdbx_strand_id
1 'polypeptide(L)'
;FEVAKAEFAAAKKAGLKDILDARKAAAKPAAAEEDVKEPPKEIVTAQIAGIEVMDLEDAVKALWKINIYAESGMGCTGPIIRVSDANLEKAHEELKKAGYIN
;
A
#
# COMPACT_ATOMS: atom_id res chain seq x y z
N PHE A 1 30.00 -20.15 4.54
CA PHE A 1 29.66 -18.94 5.32
C PHE A 1 30.72 -17.83 5.26
N GLU A 2 31.99 -18.11 4.95
CA GLU A 2 33.03 -17.05 4.87
C GLU A 2 32.85 -16.09 3.69
N VAL A 3 32.53 -16.62 2.50
CA VAL A 3 32.22 -15.80 1.33
C VAL A 3 31.06 -14.84 1.63
N ALA A 4 29.97 -15.34 2.24
CA ALA A 4 28.84 -14.50 2.64
C ALA A 4 29.24 -13.37 3.62
N LYS A 5 30.17 -13.62 4.56
CA LYS A 5 30.66 -12.57 5.47
C LYS A 5 31.45 -11.50 4.72
N ALA A 6 32.28 -11.88 3.75
CA ALA A 6 33.04 -10.95 2.93
C ALA A 6 32.12 -10.08 2.05
N GLU A 7 31.13 -10.70 1.39
CA GLU A 7 30.11 -10.01 0.59
C GLU A 7 29.30 -9.02 1.43
N PHE A 8 28.82 -9.42 2.61
CA PHE A 8 28.10 -8.52 3.50
C PHE A 8 28.98 -7.40 4.08
N ALA A 9 30.27 -7.64 4.29
CA ALA A 9 31.22 -6.61 4.72
C ALA A 9 31.46 -5.58 3.61
N ALA A 10 31.64 -6.03 2.37
CA ALA A 10 31.75 -5.16 1.21
C ALA A 10 30.47 -4.34 1.00
N ALA A 11 29.30 -4.97 1.08
CA ALA A 11 28.01 -4.29 0.96
C ALA A 11 27.77 -3.27 2.08
N LYS A 12 28.14 -3.61 3.34
CA LYS A 12 28.08 -2.65 4.46
C LYS A 12 29.04 -1.48 4.25
N LYS A 13 30.25 -1.72 3.74
CA LYS A 13 31.22 -0.66 3.41
C LYS A 13 30.74 0.23 2.25
N ALA A 14 29.96 -0.33 1.34
CA ALA A 14 29.31 0.39 0.24
C ALA A 14 28.05 1.19 0.66
N GLY A 15 27.73 1.24 1.95
CA GLY A 15 26.60 2.03 2.45
C GLY A 15 25.24 1.31 2.40
N LEU A 16 25.22 -0.03 2.30
CA LEU A 16 23.97 -0.80 2.33
C LEU A 16 23.11 -0.47 3.57
N LYS A 17 23.74 -0.24 4.73
CA LYS A 17 23.03 0.14 5.96
C LYS A 17 22.35 1.50 5.80
N ASP A 18 23.08 2.50 5.29
CA ASP A 18 22.56 3.85 5.14
C ASP A 18 21.40 3.91 4.15
N ILE A 19 21.48 3.15 3.05
CA ILE A 19 20.38 3.01 2.08
C ILE A 19 19.16 2.33 2.71
N LEU A 20 19.36 1.28 3.52
CA LEU A 20 18.27 0.60 4.20
C LEU A 20 17.61 1.49 5.26
N ASP A 21 18.40 2.25 6.02
CA ASP A 21 17.89 3.16 7.03
C ASP A 21 17.18 4.36 6.40
N ALA A 22 17.71 4.91 5.30
CA ALA A 22 17.04 5.93 4.51
C ALA A 22 15.73 5.42 3.90
N ARG A 23 15.70 4.19 3.38
CA ARG A 23 14.46 3.58 2.85
C ARG A 23 13.43 3.34 3.95
N LYS A 24 13.86 2.92 5.14
CA LYS A 24 12.96 2.76 6.29
C LYS A 24 12.40 4.08 6.78
N ALA A 25 13.21 5.15 6.77
CA ALA A 25 12.77 6.48 7.14
C ALA A 25 11.86 7.11 6.07
N ALA A 26 12.06 6.76 4.80
CA ALA A 26 11.21 7.18 3.68
C ALA A 26 9.95 6.32 3.51
N ALA A 27 9.91 5.13 4.12
CA ALA A 27 8.69 4.37 4.22
C ALA A 27 7.67 5.22 4.99
N LYS A 28 6.47 5.34 4.42
CA LYS A 28 5.34 6.03 5.05
C LYS A 28 5.29 5.54 6.52
N PRO A 29 5.28 6.44 7.52
CA PRO A 29 5.11 6.03 8.90
C PRO A 29 3.91 5.08 8.92
N ALA A 30 4.08 3.89 9.50
CA ALA A 30 2.96 3.01 9.77
C ALA A 30 1.93 3.88 10.49
N ALA A 31 0.88 4.26 9.77
CA ALA A 31 -0.13 5.12 10.34
C ALA A 31 -0.63 4.36 11.56
N ALA A 32 -0.66 5.04 12.71
CA ALA A 32 -1.19 4.47 13.93
C ALA A 32 -2.44 3.67 13.57
N GLU A 33 -2.54 2.43 14.08
CA GLU A 33 -3.70 1.57 13.93
C GLU A 33 -4.91 2.32 14.51
N GLU A 34 -5.47 3.23 13.73
CA GLU A 34 -6.79 3.78 13.95
C GLU A 34 -7.73 2.61 13.70
N ASP A 35 -8.64 2.41 14.64
CA ASP A 35 -9.78 1.50 14.50
C ASP A 35 -10.67 2.07 13.39
N VAL A 36 -10.26 1.85 12.15
CA VAL A 36 -10.99 2.28 10.97
C VAL A 36 -12.14 1.29 10.83
N LYS A 37 -13.28 1.67 11.38
CA LYS A 37 -14.50 0.87 11.31
C LYS A 37 -14.92 0.69 9.86
N GLU A 38 -15.11 -0.56 9.46
CA GLU A 38 -15.59 -0.92 8.13
C GLU A 38 -16.92 -0.17 7.83
N PRO A 39 -16.98 0.61 6.74
CA PRO A 39 -18.21 1.30 6.33
C PRO A 39 -19.32 0.29 6.03
N PRO A 40 -20.60 0.70 6.00
CA PRO A 40 -21.68 -0.16 5.54
C PRO A 40 -21.35 -0.79 4.18
N LYS A 41 -21.50 -2.10 4.08
CA LYS A 41 -21.16 -2.87 2.88
C LYS A 41 -21.93 -2.35 1.66
N GLU A 42 -21.19 -2.02 0.62
CA GLU A 42 -21.71 -1.55 -0.66
C GLU A 42 -21.37 -2.55 -1.77
N ILE A 43 -22.15 -2.55 -2.86
CA ILE A 43 -21.87 -3.41 -4.01
C ILE A 43 -20.64 -2.86 -4.73
N VAL A 44 -19.54 -3.61 -4.68
CA VAL A 44 -18.29 -3.27 -5.35
C VAL A 44 -18.31 -3.70 -6.82
N THR A 45 -18.80 -2.80 -7.68
CA THR A 45 -18.93 -3.01 -9.13
C THR A 45 -17.69 -2.62 -9.92
N ALA A 46 -16.84 -1.76 -9.35
CA ALA A 46 -15.67 -1.21 -10.00
C ALA A 46 -14.36 -1.73 -9.37
N GLN A 47 -13.26 -1.64 -10.12
CA GLN A 47 -11.94 -2.09 -9.68
C GLN A 47 -10.87 -1.05 -10.02
N ILE A 48 -9.96 -0.82 -9.07
CA ILE A 48 -8.80 0.05 -9.17
C ILE A 48 -7.57 -0.86 -9.14
N ALA A 49 -6.81 -0.87 -10.23
CA ALA A 49 -5.59 -1.67 -10.37
C ALA A 49 -4.35 -0.81 -10.16
N GLY A 50 -3.19 -1.47 -10.00
CA GLY A 50 -1.89 -0.79 -9.87
C GLY A 50 -1.49 -0.48 -8.43
N ILE A 51 -2.10 -1.16 -7.46
CA ILE A 51 -1.77 -1.07 -6.05
C ILE A 51 -0.67 -2.09 -5.74
N GLU A 52 0.28 -1.72 -4.88
CA GLU A 52 1.33 -2.62 -4.41
C GLU A 52 0.77 -3.60 -3.37
N VAL A 53 1.21 -4.86 -3.36
CA VAL A 53 0.60 -5.90 -2.52
C VAL A 53 0.78 -5.63 -1.03
N MET A 54 1.88 -5.00 -0.61
CA MET A 54 2.13 -4.64 0.77
C MET A 54 1.26 -3.46 1.22
N ASP A 55 0.78 -2.64 0.27
CA ASP A 55 -0.02 -1.44 0.53
C ASP A 55 -1.55 -1.70 0.46
N LEU A 56 -1.99 -2.89 0.06
CA LEU A 56 -3.43 -3.21 -0.14
C LEU A 56 -4.29 -2.88 1.09
N GLU A 57 -3.88 -3.36 2.26
CA GLU A 57 -4.64 -3.18 3.51
C GLU A 57 -4.69 -1.71 3.91
N ASP A 58 -3.58 -0.98 3.75
CA ASP A 58 -3.51 0.44 4.08
C ASP A 58 -4.31 1.30 3.10
N ALA A 59 -4.32 0.91 1.82
CA ALA A 59 -5.13 1.52 0.79
C ALA A 59 -6.63 1.31 1.03
N VAL A 60 -7.06 0.12 1.45
CA VAL A 60 -8.45 -0.15 1.87
C VAL A 60 -8.82 0.70 3.07
N LYS A 61 -7.97 0.74 4.11
CA LYS A 61 -8.20 1.57 5.30
C LYS A 61 -8.26 3.07 4.96
N ALA A 62 -7.44 3.55 4.03
CA ALA A 62 -7.49 4.95 3.59
C ALA A 62 -8.86 5.32 3.00
N LEU A 63 -9.47 4.40 2.23
CA LEU A 63 -10.83 4.58 1.70
C LEU A 63 -11.89 4.51 2.79
N TRP A 64 -11.75 3.59 3.74
CA TRP A 64 -12.68 3.50 4.87
C TRP A 64 -12.64 4.76 5.77
N LYS A 65 -11.48 5.42 5.92
CA LYS A 65 -11.37 6.71 6.66
C LYS A 65 -12.21 7.82 6.06
N ILE A 66 -12.45 7.79 4.75
CA ILE A 66 -13.35 8.72 4.06
C ILE A 66 -14.75 8.15 3.85
N ASN A 67 -15.09 7.07 4.57
CA ASN A 67 -16.38 6.40 4.56
C ASN A 67 -16.76 5.79 3.19
N ILE A 68 -15.76 5.37 2.41
CA ILE A 68 -15.94 4.62 1.16
C ILE A 68 -15.71 3.14 1.43
N TYR A 69 -16.72 2.31 1.17
CA TYR A 69 -16.56 0.87 1.27
C TYR A 69 -15.64 0.36 0.16
N ALA A 70 -14.64 -0.42 0.55
CA ALA A 70 -13.61 -0.95 -0.33
C ALA A 70 -13.22 -2.37 0.10
N GLU A 71 -12.96 -3.24 -0.87
CA GLU A 71 -12.46 -4.60 -0.65
C GLU A 71 -11.13 -4.80 -1.38
N SER A 72 -10.14 -5.44 -0.74
CA SER A 72 -8.93 -5.87 -1.41
C SER A 72 -9.19 -7.13 -2.26
N GLY A 73 -8.47 -7.28 -3.36
CA GLY A 73 -8.63 -8.44 -4.24
C GLY A 73 -7.41 -8.66 -5.14
N MET A 74 -7.45 -9.77 -5.87
CA MET A 74 -6.49 -10.09 -6.94
C MET A 74 -7.23 -10.18 -8.27
N GLY A 75 -6.96 -9.23 -9.15
CA GLY A 75 -7.44 -9.23 -10.53
C GLY A 75 -6.54 -10.06 -11.43
N CYS A 76 -6.87 -10.12 -12.72
CA CYS A 76 -6.05 -10.81 -13.73
C CYS A 76 -4.63 -10.22 -13.89
N THR A 77 -4.44 -8.95 -13.52
CA THR A 77 -3.18 -8.21 -13.67
C THR A 77 -2.47 -7.90 -12.35
N GLY A 78 -2.92 -8.49 -11.24
CA GLY A 78 -2.31 -8.32 -9.92
C GLY A 78 -3.25 -7.74 -8.86
N PRO A 79 -2.70 -7.14 -7.79
CA PRO A 79 -3.48 -6.56 -6.70
C PRO A 79 -4.45 -5.47 -7.18
N ILE A 80 -5.69 -5.53 -6.70
CA ILE A 80 -6.75 -4.56 -6.99
C ILE A 80 -7.49 -4.17 -5.71
N ILE A 81 -8.10 -2.99 -5.73
CA ILE A 81 -9.14 -2.59 -4.78
C ILE A 81 -10.47 -2.48 -5.51
N ARG A 82 -11.52 -3.02 -4.91
CA ARG A 82 -12.88 -2.97 -5.45
C ARG A 82 -13.70 -1.95 -4.66
N VAL A 83 -14.40 -1.08 -5.37
CA VAL A 83 -15.27 -0.01 -4.84
C VAL A 83 -16.55 0.04 -5.67
N SER A 84 -17.55 0.80 -5.23
CA SER A 84 -18.72 1.07 -6.07
C SER A 84 -18.38 2.09 -7.16
N ASP A 85 -19.10 2.05 -8.30
CA ASP A 85 -18.92 3.01 -9.40
C ASP A 85 -19.11 4.46 -8.93
N ALA A 86 -20.03 4.70 -8.00
CA ALA A 86 -20.29 6.02 -7.43
C ALA A 86 -19.09 6.60 -6.66
N ASN A 87 -18.25 5.72 -6.11
CA ASN A 87 -17.08 6.08 -5.32
C ASN A 87 -15.76 5.94 -6.10
N LEU A 88 -15.77 5.44 -7.33
CA LEU A 88 -14.56 5.18 -8.11
C LEU A 88 -13.69 6.43 -8.28
N GLU A 89 -14.26 7.57 -8.68
CA GLU A 89 -13.47 8.80 -8.88
C GLU A 89 -12.84 9.28 -7.57
N LYS A 90 -13.62 9.32 -6.48
CA LYS A 90 -13.14 9.73 -5.16
C LYS A 90 -12.08 8.79 -4.61
N ALA A 91 -12.28 7.48 -4.76
CA ALA A 91 -11.34 6.46 -4.33
C ALA A 91 -10.05 6.54 -5.13
N HIS A 92 -10.13 6.72 -6.44
CA HIS A 92 -8.97 6.88 -7.30
C HIS A 92 -8.18 8.15 -6.96
N GLU A 93 -8.85 9.26 -6.68
CA GLU A 93 -8.19 10.49 -6.22
C GLU A 93 -7.51 10.31 -4.87
N GLU A 94 -8.17 9.68 -3.91
CA GLU A 94 -7.62 9.46 -2.56
C GLU A 94 -6.41 8.54 -2.61
N LEU A 95 -6.50 7.42 -3.32
CA LEU A 95 -5.40 6.48 -3.49
C LEU A 95 -4.21 7.13 -4.21
N LYS A 96 -4.47 8.00 -5.18
CA LYS A 96 -3.42 8.75 -5.88
C LYS A 96 -2.76 9.80 -4.97
N LYS A 97 -3.55 10.54 -4.20
CA LYS A 97 -3.04 11.50 -3.19
C LYS A 97 -2.22 10.80 -2.10
N ALA A 98 -2.67 9.61 -1.69
CA ALA A 98 -2.01 8.81 -0.67
C ALA A 98 -0.75 8.06 -1.18
N GLY A 99 -0.48 8.11 -2.49
CA GLY A 99 0.69 7.53 -3.14
C GLY A 99 0.60 6.03 -3.43
N TYR A 100 -0.60 5.45 -3.37
CA TYR A 100 -0.82 4.02 -3.61
C TYR A 100 -0.97 3.66 -5.09
N ILE A 101 -1.38 4.63 -5.91
CA ILE A 101 -1.50 4.49 -7.37
C ILE A 101 -0.98 5.77 -8.06
N ASN A 102 -0.55 5.66 -9.31
CA ASN A 102 0.01 6.77 -10.10
C ASN A 102 -0.97 7.31 -11.15
#